data_AF-A0A0C1Z3K4-F1
#
_entry.id   AF-A0A0C1Z3K4-F1
#
_cell.length_a   1.000
_cell.length_b   1.000
_cell.length_c   1.000
_cell.angle_alpha   90.00
_cell.angle_beta   90.00
_cell.angle_gamma   90.00
#
_symmetry.space_group_name_H-M   'P 1'
#
loop_
_entity.id
_entity.type
_entity.pdbx_description
1 polymer ?
#
loop_
_entity_poly.entity_id
_entity_poly.type
_entity_poly.pdbx_seq_one_letter_code
_entity_poly.pdbx_strand_id
1 'polypeptide(L)'
;MQKQEHVVFKRAKAHNHDEFHGGAWKVAFADFMIALMALFLVLWVMQVVDKEERKAIVAHLHSSSVFDKSYGNPFDTSQSISPIDLAQDSSVPSKHNSNHVVSSFFQGDGDGPEIDSLIPGNFDTQEQLALLAKVIDEVVGQISAQGNVNVTITPQGLRIVLQDDYKQHMFSRGGAELTPFFEDLLLALAPVFERISNPLIISGHTDSTPFKKRFGRQSNWALSASRADVARNTLVEGGMPDDRVMQVTGMSDRALLNPEEPDSSENRRIELFILTTPAAQVLETFFGNQEGSELQKVKQQAEFNQPVIRQEVIRYSVEPSDPKAQIQDL
;
A
#
# COMPACT_ATOMS: atom_id res chain seq x y z
N MET A 1 -19.82 -38.66 -98.92
CA MET A 1 -20.36 -37.78 -97.86
C MET A 1 -21.43 -38.55 -97.10
N GLN A 2 -21.11 -39.07 -95.91
CA GLN A 2 -22.08 -39.66 -94.99
C GLN A 2 -22.19 -38.73 -93.77
N LYS A 3 -23.40 -38.25 -93.51
CA LYS A 3 -23.76 -37.40 -92.37
C LYS A 3 -23.81 -38.26 -91.11
N GLN A 4 -23.02 -37.90 -90.09
CA GLN A 4 -23.13 -38.47 -88.75
C GLN A 4 -24.15 -37.64 -87.96
N GLU A 5 -25.18 -38.30 -87.42
CA GLU A 5 -26.14 -37.68 -86.50
C GLU A 5 -25.68 -37.92 -85.05
N HIS A 6 -25.66 -36.86 -84.25
CA HIS A 6 -25.34 -36.91 -82.83
C HIS A 6 -26.58 -37.29 -82.00
N VAL A 7 -26.49 -38.39 -81.25
CA VAL A 7 -27.51 -38.83 -80.30
C VAL A 7 -27.21 -38.27 -78.91
N VAL A 8 -28.18 -37.60 -78.30
CA VAL A 8 -28.07 -37.01 -76.94
C VAL A 8 -28.87 -37.86 -75.95
N PHE A 9 -28.22 -38.34 -74.89
CA PHE A 9 -28.87 -39.07 -73.79
C PHE A 9 -29.27 -38.10 -72.67
N LYS A 10 -30.58 -37.96 -72.42
CA LYS A 10 -31.13 -37.19 -71.29
C LYS A 10 -31.41 -38.12 -70.11
N ARG A 11 -30.71 -37.93 -68.99
CA ARG A 11 -30.95 -38.68 -67.74
C ARG A 11 -31.87 -37.85 -66.83
N ALA A 12 -33.11 -38.31 -66.62
CA ALA A 12 -34.01 -37.71 -65.64
C ALA A 12 -33.67 -38.26 -64.23
N LYS A 13 -33.45 -37.37 -63.26
CA LYS A 13 -33.37 -37.75 -61.84
C LYS A 13 -34.80 -37.94 -61.31
N ALA A 14 -35.02 -39.05 -60.61
CA ALA A 14 -36.25 -39.30 -59.89
C ALA A 14 -36.41 -38.28 -58.74
N HIS A 15 -37.55 -37.60 -58.69
CA HIS A 15 -37.99 -36.87 -57.51
C HIS A 15 -38.47 -37.90 -56.49
N ASN A 16 -37.76 -38.02 -55.37
CA ASN A 16 -38.34 -38.59 -54.16
C ASN A 16 -39.14 -37.50 -53.44
N HIS A 17 -40.30 -37.91 -52.96
CA HIS A 17 -41.38 -37.10 -52.42
C HIS A 17 -41.01 -36.34 -51.15
N ASP A 18 -41.70 -35.21 -50.98
CA ASP A 18 -41.65 -34.26 -49.89
C ASP A 18 -41.74 -34.89 -48.50
N GLU A 19 -40.62 -34.94 -47.77
CA GLU A 19 -40.60 -35.04 -46.31
C GLU A 19 -40.70 -33.62 -45.73
N PHE A 20 -41.94 -33.16 -45.54
CA PHE A 20 -42.39 -32.02 -44.72
C PHE A 20 -41.29 -31.12 -44.09
N HIS A 21 -40.73 -30.20 -44.88
CA HIS A 21 -39.82 -29.14 -44.42
C HIS A 21 -40.53 -28.00 -43.65
N GLY A 22 -41.42 -28.33 -42.71
CA GLY A 22 -42.18 -27.34 -41.91
C GLY A 22 -42.02 -27.48 -40.38
N GLY A 23 -41.25 -28.46 -39.92
CA GLY A 23 -41.09 -28.77 -38.48
C GLY A 23 -39.84 -28.21 -37.82
N ALA A 24 -38.77 -27.93 -38.59
CA ALA A 24 -37.46 -27.56 -38.03
C ALA A 24 -37.50 -26.27 -37.19
N TRP A 25 -38.29 -25.27 -37.60
CA TRP A 25 -38.44 -24.03 -36.84
C TRP A 25 -39.19 -24.24 -35.51
N LYS A 26 -40.08 -25.23 -35.43
CA LYS A 26 -40.78 -25.60 -34.18
C LYS A 26 -39.84 -26.30 -33.21
N VAL A 27 -38.86 -27.05 -33.72
CA VAL A 27 -37.82 -27.67 -32.90
C VAL A 27 -36.92 -26.59 -32.29
N ALA A 28 -36.48 -25.60 -33.08
CA ALA A 28 -35.71 -24.47 -32.57
C ALA A 28 -36.51 -23.61 -31.56
N PHE A 29 -37.81 -23.42 -31.78
CA PHE A 29 -38.68 -22.72 -30.84
C PHE A 29 -38.88 -23.50 -29.54
N ALA A 30 -39.06 -24.83 -29.61
CA ALA A 30 -39.18 -25.68 -28.43
C ALA A 30 -37.90 -25.68 -27.59
N ASP A 31 -36.74 -25.75 -28.23
CA ASP A 31 -35.44 -25.69 -27.56
C ASP A 31 -35.23 -24.35 -26.85
N PHE A 32 -35.60 -23.23 -27.50
CA PHE A 32 -35.58 -21.91 -26.87
C PHE A 32 -36.51 -21.81 -25.66
N MET A 33 -37.72 -22.36 -25.74
CA MET A 33 -38.67 -22.36 -24.62
C MET A 33 -38.19 -23.23 -23.45
N ILE A 34 -37.50 -24.35 -23.72
CA ILE A 34 -36.87 -25.18 -22.69
C ILE A 34 -35.70 -24.44 -22.03
N ALA A 35 -34.87 -23.73 -22.80
CA ALA A 35 -33.77 -22.94 -22.27
C ALA A 35 -34.27 -21.82 -21.33
N LEU A 36 -35.35 -21.12 -21.73
CA LEU A 36 -35.99 -20.11 -20.88
C LEU A 36 -36.64 -20.71 -19.63
N MET A 37 -37.28 -21.88 -19.76
CA MET A 37 -37.85 -22.60 -18.62
C MET A 37 -36.75 -23.02 -17.63
N ALA A 38 -35.62 -23.53 -18.12
CA ALA A 38 -34.48 -23.91 -17.28
C ALA A 38 -33.86 -22.69 -16.58
N LEU A 39 -33.66 -21.58 -17.29
CA LEU A 39 -33.20 -20.32 -16.70
C LEU A 39 -34.16 -19.82 -15.61
N PHE A 40 -35.47 -19.89 -15.88
CA PHE A 40 -36.50 -19.50 -14.92
C PHE A 40 -36.48 -20.38 -13.66
N LEU A 41 -36.35 -21.70 -13.79
CA LEU A 41 -36.22 -22.59 -12.63
C LEU A 41 -34.98 -22.29 -11.79
N VAL A 42 -33.85 -21.95 -12.41
CA VAL A 42 -32.62 -21.57 -11.70
C VAL A 42 -32.81 -20.26 -10.93
N LEU A 43 -33.39 -19.24 -11.56
CA LEU A 43 -33.68 -17.97 -10.90
C LEU A 43 -34.72 -18.11 -9.79
N TRP A 44 -35.72 -18.97 -10.01
CA TRP A 44 -36.75 -19.28 -9.02
C TRP A 44 -36.16 -19.98 -7.79
N VAL A 45 -35.27 -20.95 -7.98
CA VAL A 45 -34.52 -21.57 -6.87
C VAL A 45 -33.67 -20.53 -6.13
N MET A 46 -32.94 -19.65 -6.84
CA MET A 46 -32.16 -18.59 -6.19
C MET A 46 -33.01 -17.59 -5.36
N GLN A 47 -34.30 -17.44 -5.67
CA GLN A 47 -35.22 -16.58 -4.94
C GLN A 47 -35.81 -17.29 -3.70
N VAL A 48 -35.99 -18.61 -3.75
CA VAL A 48 -36.53 -19.41 -2.63
C VAL A 48 -35.43 -19.80 -1.62
N VAL A 49 -34.15 -19.71 -2.00
CA VAL A 49 -33.01 -19.93 -1.09
C VAL A 49 -32.93 -18.83 -0.04
N ASP A 50 -32.98 -19.23 1.23
CA ASP A 50 -32.92 -18.34 2.37
C ASP A 50 -31.52 -17.67 2.49
N LYS A 51 -31.45 -16.50 3.14
CA LYS A 51 -30.20 -15.71 3.22
C LYS A 51 -29.07 -16.48 3.92
N GLU A 52 -29.41 -17.41 4.81
CA GLU A 52 -28.42 -18.24 5.53
C GLU A 52 -27.86 -19.36 4.64
N GLU A 53 -28.68 -20.04 3.85
CA GLU A 53 -28.23 -21.08 2.92
C GLU A 53 -27.38 -20.50 1.78
N ARG A 54 -27.69 -19.28 1.31
CA ARG A 54 -26.86 -18.59 0.32
C ARG A 54 -25.46 -18.33 0.84
N LYS A 55 -25.30 -17.96 2.11
CA LYS A 55 -23.97 -17.79 2.74
C LYS A 55 -23.23 -19.11 2.82
N ALA A 56 -23.91 -20.22 3.13
CA ALA A 56 -23.30 -21.55 3.18
C ALA A 56 -22.82 -22.02 1.79
N ILE A 57 -23.60 -21.80 0.74
CA ILE A 57 -23.21 -22.15 -0.64
C ILE A 57 -22.08 -21.25 -1.14
N VAL A 58 -22.13 -19.95 -0.85
CA VAL A 58 -21.05 -18.99 -1.17
C VAL A 58 -19.77 -19.38 -0.44
N ALA A 59 -19.86 -19.74 0.85
CA ALA A 59 -18.73 -20.28 1.61
C ALA A 59 -18.19 -21.58 0.96
N HIS A 60 -19.06 -22.48 0.49
CA HIS A 60 -18.65 -23.72 -0.15
C HIS A 60 -18.01 -23.53 -1.54
N LEU A 61 -18.44 -22.50 -2.28
CA LEU A 61 -17.86 -22.14 -3.58
C LEU A 61 -16.52 -21.42 -3.42
N HIS A 62 -16.40 -20.55 -2.42
CA HIS A 62 -15.13 -19.92 -2.04
C HIS A 62 -14.16 -20.90 -1.37
N SER A 63 -14.64 -21.98 -0.73
CA SER A 63 -13.79 -23.02 -0.14
C SER A 63 -13.22 -24.03 -1.15
N SER A 64 -13.41 -23.81 -2.46
CA SER A 64 -12.77 -24.63 -3.51
C SER A 64 -11.42 -24.05 -3.97
N SER A 65 -10.89 -23.07 -3.26
CA SER A 65 -9.47 -22.74 -3.34
C SER A 65 -8.67 -23.89 -2.71
N VAL A 66 -7.82 -24.53 -3.52
CA VAL A 66 -6.89 -25.61 -3.12
C VAL A 66 -5.93 -25.19 -1.98
N PHE A 67 -5.93 -23.91 -1.62
CA PHE A 67 -5.09 -23.31 -0.58
C PHE A 67 -5.85 -22.88 0.67
N ASP A 68 -7.19 -22.98 0.69
CA ASP A 68 -7.98 -22.58 1.86
C ASP A 68 -8.27 -23.80 2.74
N LYS A 69 -7.91 -23.71 4.02
CA LYS A 69 -7.89 -24.79 5.02
C LYS A 69 -9.30 -25.39 5.23
N SER A 70 -9.72 -26.34 4.40
CA SER A 70 -10.96 -27.11 4.63
C SER A 70 -10.82 -28.58 4.28
N TYR A 71 -11.08 -29.41 5.29
CA TYR A 71 -11.27 -30.87 5.33
C TYR A 71 -10.67 -31.70 4.17
N GLY A 72 -9.49 -32.30 4.43
CA GLY A 72 -8.87 -33.30 3.56
C GLY A 72 -7.40 -33.04 3.22
N ASN A 73 -6.76 -32.05 3.83
CA ASN A 73 -5.35 -31.75 3.57
C ASN A 73 -4.43 -32.77 4.28
N PRO A 74 -3.61 -33.57 3.56
CA PRO A 74 -2.72 -34.57 4.16
C PRO A 74 -1.55 -33.98 4.97
N PHE A 75 -1.48 -32.65 5.11
CA PHE A 75 -0.46 -31.91 5.87
C PHE A 75 -1.01 -31.20 7.12
N ASP A 76 -2.31 -31.33 7.41
CA ASP A 76 -2.90 -30.81 8.65
C ASP A 76 -2.77 -31.83 9.79
N THR A 77 -1.79 -31.62 10.67
CA THR A 77 -1.52 -32.48 11.84
C THR A 77 -2.50 -32.27 12.99
N SER A 78 -3.43 -31.32 12.92
CA SER A 78 -4.42 -31.09 13.97
C SER A 78 -5.50 -32.19 14.06
N GLN A 79 -5.62 -33.03 13.02
CA GLN A 79 -6.53 -34.19 13.01
C GLN A 79 -5.81 -35.52 12.74
N SER A 80 -4.54 -35.65 13.14
CA SER A 80 -3.85 -36.93 13.06
C SER A 80 -4.42 -37.93 14.09
N ILE A 81 -4.80 -39.13 13.65
CA ILE A 81 -5.26 -40.25 14.50
C ILE A 81 -4.04 -40.99 15.11
N SER A 82 -2.87 -40.35 15.21
CA SER A 82 -1.68 -40.96 15.81
C SER A 82 -1.58 -40.67 17.31
N PRO A 83 -1.28 -41.66 18.16
CA PRO A 83 -1.31 -41.54 19.62
C PRO A 83 -0.05 -40.88 20.21
N ILE A 84 0.75 -40.20 19.40
CA ILE A 84 1.96 -39.52 19.88
C ILE A 84 1.65 -38.03 19.91
N ASP A 85 1.28 -37.58 21.11
CA ASP A 85 1.11 -36.20 21.52
C ASP A 85 2.49 -35.59 21.75
N LEU A 86 2.88 -34.65 20.90
CA LEU A 86 4.14 -33.90 21.02
C LEU A 86 3.90 -32.41 21.26
N ALA A 87 2.81 -32.07 21.96
CA ALA A 87 2.50 -30.69 22.30
C ALA A 87 2.27 -30.54 23.81
N GLN A 88 3.36 -30.33 24.56
CA GLN A 88 3.36 -29.49 25.77
C GLN A 88 4.77 -29.37 26.34
N ASP A 89 5.37 -28.19 26.24
CA ASP A 89 5.51 -27.26 27.36
C ASP A 89 6.68 -26.30 27.15
N SER A 90 6.37 -25.01 27.13
CA SER A 90 7.25 -23.96 27.64
C SER A 90 6.36 -22.77 28.03
N SER A 91 5.60 -22.97 29.11
CA SER A 91 4.88 -21.91 29.79
C SER A 91 5.84 -21.20 30.76
N VAL A 92 6.18 -19.95 30.46
CA VAL A 92 6.70 -18.99 31.46
C VAL A 92 5.66 -17.88 31.60
N PRO A 93 4.93 -17.80 32.73
CA PRO A 93 3.99 -16.71 32.96
C PRO A 93 4.77 -15.53 33.57
N SER A 94 4.97 -14.46 32.79
CA SER A 94 5.48 -13.19 33.29
C SER A 94 4.39 -12.11 33.29
N LYS A 95 3.95 -11.81 34.51
CA LYS A 95 3.31 -10.58 35.00
C LYS A 95 3.45 -9.33 34.10
N HIS A 96 2.31 -8.70 33.87
CA HIS A 96 2.08 -7.25 33.80
C HIS A 96 3.05 -6.45 32.90
N ASN A 97 2.80 -6.46 31.60
CA ASN A 97 3.24 -5.37 30.73
C ASN A 97 2.16 -5.10 29.66
N SER A 98 1.72 -3.86 29.56
CA SER A 98 0.67 -3.36 28.66
C SER A 98 1.07 -3.36 27.18
N ASN A 99 2.22 -3.95 26.83
CA ASN A 99 2.76 -3.97 25.47
C ASN A 99 2.42 -5.26 24.69
N HIS A 100 1.64 -6.19 25.25
CA HIS A 100 1.40 -7.51 24.63
C HIS A 100 0.09 -7.64 23.84
N VAL A 101 -0.65 -6.56 23.60
CA VAL A 101 -1.83 -6.60 22.70
C VAL A 101 -1.48 -6.36 21.23
N VAL A 102 -0.28 -5.86 20.91
CA VAL A 102 0.11 -5.60 19.50
C VAL A 102 1.04 -6.69 18.95
N SER A 103 1.88 -7.32 19.78
CA SER A 103 2.90 -8.27 19.30
C SER A 103 2.35 -9.62 18.81
N SER A 104 1.16 -10.04 19.26
CA SER A 104 0.53 -11.27 18.76
C SER A 104 -0.11 -11.12 17.38
N PHE A 105 -0.17 -9.92 16.81
CA PHE A 105 -0.69 -9.67 15.47
C PHE A 105 0.36 -9.84 14.35
N PHE A 106 1.65 -9.97 14.70
CA PHE A 106 2.77 -9.94 13.75
C PHE A 106 3.70 -11.16 13.83
N GLN A 107 3.39 -12.13 14.70
CA GLN A 107 4.16 -13.37 14.76
C GLN A 107 3.77 -14.24 13.56
N GLY A 108 4.77 -14.56 12.72
CA GLY A 108 4.64 -15.19 11.40
C GLY A 108 4.22 -16.66 11.45
N ASP A 109 3.03 -16.91 11.96
CA ASP A 109 2.37 -18.22 12.04
C ASP A 109 1.64 -18.54 10.73
N GLY A 110 1.60 -17.58 9.78
CA GLY A 110 0.82 -17.66 8.54
C GLY A 110 -0.69 -17.45 8.72
N ASP A 111 -1.16 -17.18 9.94
CA ASP A 111 -2.56 -16.86 10.29
C ASP A 111 -2.72 -15.39 10.78
N GLY A 112 -1.75 -14.51 10.48
CA GLY A 112 -1.83 -13.08 10.76
C GLY A 112 -2.58 -12.28 9.68
N PRO A 113 -2.94 -11.01 9.93
CA PRO A 113 -3.53 -10.14 8.91
C PRO A 113 -2.65 -10.08 7.64
N GLU A 114 -3.21 -9.79 6.45
CA GLU A 114 -2.51 -9.87 5.15
C GLU A 114 -1.29 -8.92 4.99
N ILE A 115 -0.91 -8.18 6.04
CA ILE A 115 0.34 -7.43 6.17
C ILE A 115 1.59 -8.28 5.88
N ASP A 116 1.50 -9.61 5.97
CA ASP A 116 2.63 -10.50 5.67
C ASP A 116 2.92 -10.64 4.16
N SER A 117 2.03 -10.12 3.31
CA SER A 117 2.21 -10.08 1.86
C SER A 117 3.20 -9.00 1.39
N LEU A 118 3.54 -8.03 2.24
CA LEU A 118 4.50 -6.98 1.90
C LEU A 118 5.94 -7.52 2.03
N ILE A 119 6.62 -7.58 0.88
CA ILE A 119 8.07 -7.81 0.84
C ILE A 119 8.77 -6.55 1.37
N PRO A 120 9.62 -6.65 2.40
CA PRO A 120 10.30 -5.49 2.92
C PRO A 120 11.21 -4.81 1.88
N GLY A 121 11.19 -3.49 1.80
CA GLY A 121 12.04 -2.74 0.88
C GLY A 121 11.47 -1.38 0.45
N ASN A 122 12.00 -0.85 -0.66
CA ASN A 122 11.54 0.40 -1.26
C ASN A 122 10.37 0.16 -2.22
N PHE A 123 9.36 1.01 -2.10
CA PHE A 123 8.14 1.04 -2.89
C PHE A 123 8.19 2.26 -3.80
N ASP A 124 8.72 2.08 -5.01
CA ASP A 124 8.96 3.17 -5.96
C ASP A 124 8.07 3.08 -7.20
N THR A 125 7.55 1.89 -7.51
CA THR A 125 6.70 1.68 -8.69
C THR A 125 5.22 1.83 -8.36
N GLN A 126 4.42 2.17 -9.37
CA GLN A 126 2.97 2.33 -9.21
C GLN A 126 2.29 1.04 -8.70
N GLU A 127 2.77 -0.12 -9.14
CA GLU A 127 2.25 -1.43 -8.74
C GLU A 127 2.57 -1.72 -7.27
N GLN A 128 3.79 -1.42 -6.83
CA GLN A 128 4.19 -1.55 -5.44
C GLN A 128 3.39 -0.62 -4.54
N LEU A 129 3.23 0.66 -4.94
CA LEU A 129 2.41 1.62 -4.21
C LEU A 129 0.93 1.21 -4.17
N ALA A 130 0.41 0.56 -5.21
CA ALA A 130 -0.95 0.02 -5.22
C ALA A 130 -1.13 -1.15 -4.26
N LEU A 131 -0.13 -2.04 -4.14
CA LEU A 131 -0.13 -3.11 -3.14
C LEU A 131 -0.10 -2.53 -1.72
N LEU A 132 0.77 -1.54 -1.49
CA LEU A 132 0.87 -0.85 -0.20
C LEU A 132 -0.44 -0.14 0.15
N ALA A 133 -1.06 0.56 -0.81
CA ALA A 133 -2.37 1.18 -0.63
C ALA A 133 -3.43 0.17 -0.22
N LYS A 134 -3.47 -1.00 -0.89
CA LYS A 134 -4.42 -2.07 -0.56
C LYS A 134 -4.22 -2.59 0.86
N VAL A 135 -2.98 -2.79 1.30
CA VAL A 135 -2.69 -3.25 2.67
C VAL A 135 -3.11 -2.20 3.71
N ILE A 136 -2.85 -0.92 3.44
CA ILE A 136 -3.33 0.17 4.31
C ILE A 136 -4.85 0.20 4.37
N ASP A 137 -5.53 0.08 3.23
CA ASP A 137 -7.01 0.07 3.16
C ASP A 137 -7.60 -1.11 3.96
N GLU A 138 -6.94 -2.26 3.98
CA GLU A 138 -7.35 -3.41 4.78
C GLU A 138 -7.20 -3.16 6.28
N VAL A 139 -6.05 -2.63 6.72
CA VAL A 139 -5.81 -2.28 8.13
C VAL A 139 -6.82 -1.22 8.60
N VAL A 140 -7.03 -0.17 7.81
CA VAL A 140 -8.06 0.85 8.03
C VAL A 140 -9.45 0.20 8.10
N GLY A 141 -9.67 -0.81 7.26
CA GLY A 141 -10.93 -1.55 7.19
C GLY A 141 -11.26 -2.32 8.45
N GLN A 142 -10.26 -2.95 9.07
CA GLN A 142 -10.39 -3.70 10.31
C GLN A 142 -10.79 -2.82 11.49
N ILE A 143 -10.37 -1.55 11.50
CA ILE A 143 -10.65 -0.58 12.57
C ILE A 143 -11.94 0.21 12.29
N SER A 144 -12.63 -0.08 11.18
CA SER A 144 -13.83 0.67 10.74
C SER A 144 -13.56 2.16 10.53
N ALA A 145 -12.34 2.50 10.08
CA ALA A 145 -11.87 3.88 9.89
C ALA A 145 -11.98 4.37 8.43
N GLN A 146 -12.65 3.65 7.54
CA GLN A 146 -12.71 3.97 6.10
C GLN A 146 -13.36 5.33 5.81
N GLY A 147 -14.20 5.85 6.71
CA GLY A 147 -14.78 7.19 6.58
C GLY A 147 -13.84 8.34 6.96
N ASN A 148 -12.75 8.03 7.68
CA ASN A 148 -11.80 9.00 8.22
C ASN A 148 -10.44 8.95 7.53
N VAL A 149 -10.17 7.93 6.70
CA VAL A 149 -8.90 7.75 6.03
C VAL A 149 -9.12 7.71 4.52
N ASN A 150 -8.34 8.52 3.79
CA ASN A 150 -8.30 8.51 2.34
C ASN A 150 -6.88 8.19 1.86
N VAL A 151 -6.75 7.17 1.01
CA VAL A 151 -5.47 6.77 0.42
C VAL A 151 -5.48 7.12 -1.06
N THR A 152 -4.50 7.91 -1.49
CA THR A 152 -4.35 8.36 -2.88
C THR A 152 -2.93 8.10 -3.36
N ILE A 153 -2.81 7.39 -4.49
CA ILE A 153 -1.52 7.16 -5.14
C ILE A 153 -1.19 8.36 -6.03
N THR A 154 0.03 8.88 -5.90
CA THR A 154 0.54 10.02 -6.67
C THR A 154 1.87 9.64 -7.34
N PRO A 155 2.31 10.37 -8.38
CA PRO A 155 3.61 10.10 -9.01
C PRO A 155 4.81 10.22 -8.07
N GLN A 156 4.69 11.02 -7.00
CA GLN A 156 5.75 11.23 -6.02
C GLN A 156 5.69 10.23 -4.86
N GLY A 157 4.64 9.41 -4.77
CA GLY A 157 4.46 8.43 -3.70
C GLY A 157 3.01 8.20 -3.27
N LEU A 158 2.82 7.70 -2.05
CA LEU A 158 1.50 7.38 -1.49
C LEU A 158 1.08 8.43 -0.45
N ARG A 159 -0.09 9.06 -0.66
CA ARG A 159 -0.69 10.01 0.27
C ARG A 159 -1.80 9.36 1.07
N ILE A 160 -1.67 9.38 2.38
CA ILE A 160 -2.67 8.90 3.33
C ILE A 160 -3.14 10.12 4.11
N VAL A 161 -4.43 10.43 4.00
CA VAL A 161 -5.05 11.57 4.68
C VAL A 161 -5.97 11.04 5.77
N LEU A 162 -5.65 11.34 7.02
CA LEU A 162 -6.50 11.09 8.16
C LEU A 162 -7.25 12.38 8.48
N GLN A 163 -8.58 12.35 8.48
CA GLN A 163 -9.41 13.54 8.68
C GLN A 163 -10.42 13.38 9.81
N ASP A 164 -10.71 14.48 10.49
CA ASP A 164 -11.82 14.57 11.43
C ASP A 164 -13.17 14.43 10.71
N ASP A 165 -14.10 13.71 11.33
CA ASP A 165 -15.52 13.75 11.00
C ASP A 165 -16.31 14.34 12.18
N TYR A 166 -17.58 14.68 11.94
CA TYR A 166 -18.54 15.10 12.96
C TYR A 166 -18.76 14.06 14.06
N LYS A 167 -18.59 12.77 13.74
CA LYS A 167 -18.76 11.66 14.70
C LYS A 167 -17.48 11.26 15.41
N GLN A 168 -16.33 11.43 14.75
CA GLN A 168 -15.03 10.98 15.24
C GLN A 168 -14.00 12.09 15.06
N HIS A 169 -13.54 12.64 16.16
CA HIS A 169 -12.49 13.66 16.17
C HIS A 169 -11.13 13.01 16.41
N MET A 170 -10.10 13.43 15.69
CA MET A 170 -8.73 12.95 15.86
C MET A 170 -8.08 13.52 17.11
N PHE A 171 -8.37 14.78 17.42
CA PHE A 171 -7.76 15.47 18.55
C PHE A 171 -8.79 16.05 19.50
N SER A 172 -8.42 16.10 20.78
CA SER A 172 -9.14 16.88 21.80
C SER A 172 -9.28 18.35 21.36
N ARG A 173 -10.41 18.96 21.71
CA ARG A 173 -10.76 20.31 21.27
C ARG A 173 -9.70 21.33 21.68
N GLY A 174 -9.10 22.01 20.70
CA GLY A 174 -8.04 23.01 20.94
C GLY A 174 -6.74 22.43 21.49
N GLY A 175 -6.57 21.11 21.42
CA GLY A 175 -5.37 20.39 21.83
C GLY A 175 -4.76 19.57 20.69
N ALA A 176 -3.62 18.97 21.00
CA ALA A 176 -2.90 18.02 20.15
C ALA A 176 -2.94 16.59 20.70
N GLU A 177 -3.66 16.35 21.79
CA GLU A 177 -3.87 14.99 22.32
C GLU A 177 -4.79 14.21 21.39
N LEU A 178 -4.34 13.02 20.97
CA LEU A 178 -5.12 12.10 20.15
C LEU A 178 -6.30 11.53 20.94
N THR A 179 -7.38 11.20 20.23
CA THR A 179 -8.45 10.37 20.80
C THR A 179 -8.07 8.89 20.71
N PRO A 180 -8.60 8.03 21.61
CA PRO A 180 -8.25 6.60 21.62
C PRO A 180 -8.45 5.91 20.26
N PHE A 181 -9.51 6.27 19.54
CA PHE A 181 -9.78 5.70 18.21
C PHE A 181 -8.67 5.97 17.20
N PHE A 182 -8.15 7.21 17.16
CA PHE A 182 -7.08 7.57 16.22
C PHE A 182 -5.70 7.13 16.71
N GLU A 183 -5.52 7.03 18.03
CA GLU A 183 -4.34 6.39 18.63
C GLU A 183 -4.25 4.92 18.19
N ASP A 184 -5.33 4.15 18.36
CA ASP A 184 -5.42 2.75 17.92
C ASP A 184 -5.18 2.61 16.40
N LEU A 185 -5.73 3.53 15.60
CA LEU A 185 -5.51 3.55 14.14
C LEU A 185 -4.04 3.75 13.78
N LEU A 186 -3.36 4.73 14.39
CA LEU A 186 -1.95 4.98 14.11
C LEU A 186 -1.07 3.83 14.59
N LEU A 187 -1.36 3.26 15.76
CA LEU A 187 -0.65 2.11 16.29
C LEU A 187 -0.81 0.87 15.39
N ALA A 188 -1.99 0.66 14.80
CA ALA A 188 -2.20 -0.44 13.88
C ALA A 188 -1.55 -0.24 12.51
N LEU A 189 -1.40 1.02 12.06
CA LEU A 189 -0.68 1.34 10.82
C LEU A 189 0.84 1.28 10.98
N ALA A 190 1.36 1.54 12.18
CA ALA A 190 2.80 1.63 12.45
C ALA A 190 3.64 0.45 11.91
N PRO A 191 3.22 -0.82 12.08
CA PRO A 191 3.99 -1.97 11.57
C PRO A 191 4.03 -2.09 10.04
N VAL A 192 3.08 -1.48 9.32
CA VAL A 192 3.15 -1.39 7.85
C VAL A 192 4.37 -0.57 7.45
N PHE A 193 4.67 0.49 8.21
CA PHE A 193 5.81 1.36 7.96
C PHE A 193 7.15 0.76 8.40
N GLU A 194 7.15 -0.27 9.23
CA GLU A 194 8.36 -1.03 9.57
C GLU A 194 8.88 -1.82 8.35
N ARG A 195 7.97 -2.31 7.50
CA ARG A 195 8.33 -3.12 6.32
C ARG A 195 8.83 -2.27 5.15
N ILE A 196 8.50 -0.99 5.10
CA ILE A 196 8.90 -0.13 3.98
C ILE A 196 10.13 0.71 4.35
N SER A 197 11.05 0.89 3.41
CA SER A 197 12.21 1.76 3.61
C SER A 197 12.04 3.17 3.04
N ASN A 198 10.89 3.46 2.45
CA ASN A 198 10.57 4.78 1.91
C ASN A 198 10.57 5.88 2.99
N PRO A 199 11.08 7.09 2.69
CA PRO A 199 10.97 8.22 3.58
C PRO A 199 9.53 8.73 3.71
N LEU A 200 9.19 9.22 4.90
CA LEU A 200 7.85 9.69 5.25
C LEU A 200 7.85 11.17 5.61
N ILE A 201 6.89 11.92 5.06
CA ILE A 201 6.55 13.27 5.51
C ILE A 201 5.25 13.22 6.28
N ILE A 202 5.24 13.86 7.46
CA ILE A 202 4.05 13.99 8.30
C ILE A 202 3.66 15.46 8.36
N SER A 203 2.47 15.78 7.85
CA SER A 203 1.97 17.15 7.80
C SER A 203 0.67 17.30 8.57
N GLY A 204 0.60 18.28 9.46
CA GLY A 204 -0.61 18.62 10.20
C GLY A 204 -1.31 19.83 9.59
N HIS A 205 -2.64 19.77 9.55
CA HIS A 205 -3.51 20.85 9.07
C HIS A 205 -4.59 21.14 10.12
N THR A 206 -4.99 22.40 10.21
CA THR A 206 -6.05 22.86 11.11
C THR A 206 -7.09 23.66 10.33
N ASP A 207 -8.30 23.75 10.88
CA ASP A 207 -9.31 24.67 10.37
C ASP A 207 -8.92 26.14 10.59
N SER A 208 -9.73 27.03 10.03
CA SER A 208 -9.55 28.49 10.17
C SER A 208 -10.10 29.05 11.47
N THR A 209 -10.62 28.20 12.38
CA THR A 209 -11.23 28.71 13.60
C THR A 209 -10.16 29.39 14.47
N PRO A 210 -10.35 30.66 14.86
CA PRO A 210 -9.34 31.37 15.63
C PRO A 210 -9.16 30.73 17.01
N PHE A 211 -7.92 30.44 17.36
CA PHE A 211 -7.58 29.91 18.68
C PHE A 211 -7.92 30.93 19.79
N LYS A 212 -8.97 30.65 20.57
CA LYS A 212 -9.44 31.53 21.64
C LYS A 212 -8.58 31.39 22.91
N LYS A 213 -7.35 31.90 22.92
CA LYS A 213 -6.64 32.20 24.18
C LYS A 213 -6.16 33.65 24.19
N ARG A 214 -6.79 34.46 25.04
CA ARG A 214 -6.55 35.91 25.23
C ARG A 214 -5.09 36.26 25.62
N PHE A 215 -4.26 35.28 25.98
CA PHE A 215 -2.87 35.45 26.44
C PHE A 215 -1.90 34.31 26.03
N GLY A 216 -2.24 33.47 25.03
CA GLY A 216 -1.42 32.31 24.66
C GLY A 216 -0.58 32.53 23.40
N ARG A 217 0.68 32.03 23.38
CA ARG A 217 1.55 31.94 22.17
C ARG A 217 1.11 30.88 21.15
N GLN A 218 -0.02 30.23 21.38
CA GLN A 218 -0.44 29.06 20.63
C GLN A 218 -1.33 29.50 19.46
N SER A 219 -0.81 29.33 18.26
CA SER A 219 -1.48 29.63 16.99
C SER A 219 -1.82 28.33 16.25
N ASN A 220 -2.62 28.42 15.19
CA ASN A 220 -2.91 27.29 14.31
C ASN A 220 -1.63 26.68 13.70
N TRP A 221 -0.57 27.48 13.53
CA TRP A 221 0.78 27.00 13.18
C TRP A 221 1.38 26.08 14.26
N ALA A 222 1.40 26.53 15.51
CA ALA A 222 1.93 25.73 16.62
C ALA A 222 1.09 24.47 16.84
N LEU A 223 -0.24 24.58 16.69
CA LEU A 223 -1.16 23.47 16.86
C LEU A 223 -0.99 22.41 15.77
N SER A 224 -0.94 22.81 14.51
CA SER A 224 -0.75 21.88 13.38
C SER A 224 0.59 21.15 13.46
N ALA A 225 1.68 21.85 13.78
CA ALA A 225 2.99 21.23 13.98
C ALA A 225 3.00 20.25 15.15
N SER A 226 2.39 20.63 16.28
CA SER A 226 2.29 19.76 17.46
C SER A 226 1.47 18.51 17.18
N ARG A 227 0.39 18.60 16.41
CA ARG A 227 -0.44 17.44 16.02
C ARG A 227 0.31 16.48 15.10
N ALA A 228 1.08 17.02 14.16
CA ALA A 228 1.94 16.23 13.28
C ALA A 228 3.00 15.46 14.09
N ASP A 229 3.61 16.10 15.09
CA ASP A 229 4.59 15.45 15.95
C ASP A 229 3.97 14.42 16.90
N VAL A 230 2.77 14.65 17.42
CA VAL A 230 2.04 13.62 18.19
C VAL A 230 1.77 12.40 17.32
N ALA A 231 1.29 12.59 16.10
CA ALA A 231 1.08 11.47 15.17
C ALA A 231 2.39 10.72 14.86
N ARG A 232 3.51 11.44 14.68
CA ARG A 232 4.84 10.84 14.56
C ARG A 232 5.17 9.97 15.75
N ASN A 233 5.08 10.51 16.97
CA ASN A 233 5.43 9.79 18.20
C ASN A 233 4.59 8.52 18.34
N THR A 234 3.27 8.58 18.10
CA THR A 234 2.39 7.41 18.16
C THR A 234 2.76 6.35 17.12
N LEU A 235 3.12 6.74 15.90
CA LEU A 235 3.59 5.80 14.89
C LEU A 235 4.90 5.11 15.33
N VAL A 236 5.85 5.87 15.90
CA VAL A 236 7.11 5.30 16.40
C VAL A 236 6.88 4.37 17.59
N GLU A 237 5.99 4.74 18.51
CA GLU A 237 5.58 3.89 19.64
C GLU A 237 4.92 2.58 19.17
N GLY A 238 4.22 2.62 18.03
CA GLY A 238 3.62 1.44 17.39
C GLY A 238 4.59 0.57 16.58
N GLY A 239 5.87 0.95 16.48
CA GLY A 239 6.91 0.15 15.82
C GLY A 239 7.47 0.73 14.51
N MET A 240 7.00 1.91 14.06
CA MET A 240 7.64 2.60 12.94
C MET A 240 9.07 3.02 13.32
N PRO A 241 10.10 2.72 12.51
CA PRO A 241 11.44 3.23 12.75
C PRO A 241 11.48 4.76 12.64
N ASP A 242 12.06 5.44 13.63
CA ASP A 242 12.10 6.91 13.68
C ASP A 242 12.85 7.53 12.49
N ASP A 243 13.83 6.82 11.96
CA ASP A 243 14.62 7.22 10.79
C ASP A 243 13.80 7.28 9.48
N ARG A 244 12.58 6.69 9.46
CA ARG A 244 11.65 6.83 8.32
C ARG A 244 11.18 8.27 8.16
N VAL A 245 11.12 9.04 9.24
CA VAL A 245 10.51 10.36 9.23
C VAL A 245 11.50 11.37 8.67
N MET A 246 11.28 11.77 7.41
CA MET A 246 12.09 12.77 6.74
C MET A 246 11.77 14.18 7.23
N GLN A 247 10.49 14.48 7.41
CA GLN A 247 10.04 15.84 7.75
C GLN A 247 8.71 15.82 8.50
N VAL A 248 8.61 16.64 9.55
CA VAL A 248 7.36 16.95 10.24
C VAL A 248 7.02 18.42 9.99
N THR A 249 5.80 18.68 9.49
CA THR A 249 5.39 20.02 9.04
C THR A 249 4.05 20.43 9.64
N GLY A 250 3.94 21.68 10.12
CA GLY A 250 2.65 22.29 10.47
C GLY A 250 2.22 23.26 9.37
N MET A 251 1.01 23.08 8.82
CA MET A 251 0.49 23.87 7.69
C MET A 251 -0.58 24.89 8.09
N SER A 252 -0.99 24.92 9.37
CA SER A 252 -2.07 25.78 9.85
C SER A 252 -3.33 25.59 8.99
N ASP A 253 -3.97 26.70 8.63
CA ASP A 253 -5.14 26.91 7.79
C ASP A 253 -4.77 27.26 6.32
N ARG A 254 -3.51 27.05 5.89
CA ARG A 254 -3.04 27.48 4.57
C ARG A 254 -3.49 26.59 3.41
N ALA A 255 -3.81 25.33 3.71
CA ALA A 255 -4.19 24.32 2.73
C ALA A 255 -5.50 23.67 3.16
N LEU A 256 -6.60 24.43 3.12
CA LEU A 256 -7.94 23.93 3.43
C LEU A 256 -8.35 22.88 2.40
N LEU A 257 -8.92 21.76 2.88
CA LEU A 257 -9.48 20.72 2.02
C LEU A 257 -10.81 21.19 1.42
N ASN A 258 -11.60 21.89 2.23
CA ASN A 258 -12.84 22.55 1.84
C ASN A 258 -12.69 24.07 2.00
N PRO A 259 -12.31 24.80 0.94
CA PRO A 259 -12.17 26.25 0.98
C PRO A 259 -13.49 27.01 1.15
N GLU A 260 -14.62 26.39 0.78
CA GLU A 260 -15.96 27.00 0.88
C GLU A 260 -16.43 27.07 2.35
N GLU A 261 -15.99 26.11 3.17
CA GLU A 261 -16.25 26.08 4.61
C GLU A 261 -14.92 26.02 5.41
N PRO A 262 -14.22 27.15 5.58
CA PRO A 262 -12.90 27.19 6.21
C PRO A 262 -12.86 26.67 7.66
N ASP A 263 -13.97 26.76 8.36
CA ASP A 263 -14.14 26.32 9.75
C ASP A 263 -14.60 24.85 9.89
N SER A 264 -14.78 24.15 8.76
CA SER A 264 -15.22 22.75 8.74
C SER A 264 -14.22 21.81 9.44
N SER A 265 -14.75 20.77 10.08
CA SER A 265 -13.94 19.71 10.69
C SER A 265 -13.05 18.99 9.70
N GLU A 266 -13.48 18.86 8.44
CA GLU A 266 -12.71 18.21 7.37
C GLU A 266 -11.35 18.88 7.12
N ASN A 267 -11.20 20.16 7.48
CA ASN A 267 -9.94 20.89 7.36
C ASN A 267 -8.93 20.50 8.46
N ARG A 268 -9.37 19.83 9.54
CA ARG A 268 -8.49 19.27 10.57
C ARG A 268 -8.10 17.85 10.17
N ARG A 269 -6.85 17.72 9.72
CA ARG A 269 -6.34 16.46 9.16
C ARG A 269 -4.84 16.31 9.39
N ILE A 270 -4.40 15.07 9.36
CA ILE A 270 -2.99 14.69 9.33
C ILE A 270 -2.75 13.98 8.00
N GLU A 271 -1.69 14.38 7.32
CA GLU A 271 -1.28 13.80 6.04
C GLU A 271 0.03 13.07 6.24
N LEU A 272 0.02 11.78 5.94
CA LEU A 272 1.20 10.93 5.88
C LEU A 272 1.55 10.74 4.41
N PHE A 273 2.74 11.17 4.00
CA PHE A 273 3.17 11.09 2.61
C PHE A 273 4.43 10.24 2.49
N ILE A 274 4.25 9.03 1.97
CA ILE A 274 5.31 8.05 1.73
C ILE A 274 5.92 8.40 0.38
N LEU A 275 7.18 8.82 0.38
CA LEU A 275 7.88 9.28 -0.82
C LEU A 275 8.50 8.11 -1.59
N THR A 276 8.45 8.18 -2.92
CA THR A 276 9.35 7.36 -3.73
C THR A 276 10.79 7.87 -3.58
N THR A 277 11.77 6.99 -3.75
CA THR A 277 13.19 7.31 -3.69
C THR A 277 13.56 8.52 -4.56
N PRO A 278 13.10 8.63 -5.83
CA PRO A 278 13.38 9.81 -6.65
C PRO A 278 12.78 11.10 -6.08
N ALA A 279 11.57 11.04 -5.51
CA ALA A 279 10.93 12.21 -4.91
C ALA A 279 11.64 12.65 -3.62
N ALA A 280 12.08 11.69 -2.80
CA ALA A 280 12.88 11.96 -1.60
C ALA A 280 14.21 12.62 -1.95
N GLN A 281 14.94 12.13 -2.96
CA GLN A 281 16.19 12.74 -3.40
C GLN A 281 16.01 14.21 -3.82
N VAL A 282 14.92 14.52 -4.55
CA VAL A 282 14.61 15.90 -4.91
C VAL A 282 14.41 16.76 -3.66
N LEU A 283 13.68 16.27 -2.67
CA LEU A 283 13.47 16.99 -1.41
C LEU A 283 14.75 17.15 -0.58
N GLU A 284 15.59 16.13 -0.54
CA GLU A 284 16.91 16.18 0.12
C GLU A 284 17.80 17.26 -0.49
N THR A 285 17.69 17.56 -1.79
CA THR A 285 18.47 18.67 -2.37
C THR A 285 18.09 20.04 -1.82
N PHE A 286 16.88 20.20 -1.27
CA PHE A 286 16.41 21.45 -0.67
C PHE A 286 16.77 21.59 0.81
N PHE A 287 16.83 20.48 1.56
CA PHE A 287 16.95 20.48 3.03
C PHE A 287 18.13 19.68 3.59
N GLY A 288 18.68 18.74 2.83
CA GLY A 288 19.79 17.88 3.21
C GLY A 288 21.14 18.55 2.97
N ASN A 289 22.15 18.10 3.72
CA ASN A 289 23.54 18.45 3.46
C ASN A 289 23.89 17.99 2.04
N GLN A 290 24.07 18.95 1.14
CA GLN A 290 24.63 18.69 -0.19
C GLN A 290 25.85 17.78 -0.03
N GLU A 291 25.81 16.58 -0.60
CA GLU A 291 27.03 15.84 -0.88
C GLU A 291 27.84 16.71 -1.85
N GLY A 292 28.87 17.37 -1.34
CA GLY A 292 29.49 18.56 -1.98
C GLY A 292 29.17 19.88 -1.28
N SER A 293 28.90 19.83 0.03
CA SER A 293 28.64 20.97 0.91
C SER A 293 29.49 22.16 0.52
N GLU A 294 28.86 23.33 0.39
CA GLU A 294 29.59 24.60 0.30
C GLU A 294 30.65 24.70 1.40
N LEU A 295 30.46 24.05 2.56
CA LEU A 295 31.50 23.92 3.60
C LEU A 295 32.70 23.07 3.17
N GLN A 296 32.51 21.97 2.44
CA GLN A 296 33.61 21.18 1.87
C GLN A 296 34.34 21.96 0.78
N LYS A 297 33.61 22.68 -0.09
CA LYS A 297 34.22 23.56 -1.10
C LYS A 297 35.00 24.70 -0.45
N VAL A 298 34.42 25.34 0.57
CA VAL A 298 35.07 26.39 1.37
C VAL A 298 36.25 25.83 2.15
N LYS A 299 36.16 24.62 2.71
CA LYS A 299 37.28 23.97 3.39
C LYS A 299 38.43 23.68 2.43
N GLN A 300 38.14 23.15 1.23
CA GLN A 300 39.15 22.92 0.20
C GLN A 300 39.77 24.24 -0.30
N GLN A 301 38.97 25.29 -0.50
CA GLN A 301 39.48 26.62 -0.84
C GLN A 301 40.31 27.24 0.30
N ALA A 302 39.90 27.04 1.55
CA ALA A 302 40.63 27.51 2.71
C ALA A 302 41.96 26.78 2.87
N GLU A 303 41.99 25.45 2.67
CA GLU A 303 43.21 24.63 2.60
C GLU A 303 44.13 25.07 1.45
N PHE A 304 43.57 25.34 0.28
CA PHE A 304 44.32 25.86 -0.87
C PHE A 304 44.92 27.25 -0.62
N ASN A 305 44.23 28.09 0.16
CA ASN A 305 44.66 29.46 0.47
C ASN A 305 45.41 29.57 1.80
N GLN A 306 45.87 28.46 2.37
CA GLN A 306 46.70 28.51 3.59
C GLN A 306 48.08 29.11 3.27
N PRO A 307 48.58 30.04 4.11
CA PRO A 307 49.91 30.59 3.92
C PRO A 307 50.96 29.49 4.12
N VAL A 308 51.60 29.08 3.04
CA VAL A 308 52.65 28.06 3.07
C VAL A 308 53.87 28.64 3.81
N ILE A 309 54.20 28.06 4.97
CA ILE A 309 55.41 28.43 5.70
C ILE A 309 56.61 27.87 4.90
N ARG A 310 57.53 28.75 4.49
CA ARG A 310 58.67 28.47 3.60
C ARG A 310 59.62 27.34 4.06
N GLN A 311 59.42 26.77 5.25
CA GLN A 311 60.25 25.70 5.81
C GLN A 311 59.94 24.31 5.24
N GLU A 312 58.75 24.08 4.65
CA GLU A 312 58.38 22.75 4.11
C GLU A 312 58.84 22.51 2.66
N VAL A 313 59.24 23.56 1.93
CA VAL A 313 59.71 23.45 0.53
C VAL A 313 61.13 22.87 0.44
N ILE A 314 61.86 22.75 1.55
CA ILE A 314 63.29 22.36 1.54
C ILE A 314 63.49 20.83 1.52
N ARG A 315 62.43 20.02 1.64
CA ARG A 315 62.53 18.54 1.56
C ARG A 315 61.92 17.94 0.30
N TYR A 316 62.03 18.61 -0.84
CA TYR A 316 61.92 17.91 -2.12
C TYR A 316 63.23 17.14 -2.36
N SER A 317 63.32 15.94 -1.78
CA SER A 317 64.35 14.98 -2.11
C SER A 317 64.17 14.61 -3.57
N VAL A 318 65.02 15.14 -4.44
CA VAL A 318 65.11 14.68 -5.83
C VAL A 318 65.64 13.24 -5.76
N GLU A 319 64.73 12.26 -5.83
CA GLU A 319 65.12 10.90 -6.15
C GLU A 319 65.76 10.91 -7.55
N PRO A 320 66.92 10.26 -7.74
CA PRO A 320 67.56 10.22 -9.04
C PRO A 320 66.71 9.33 -9.96
N SER A 321 66.29 9.92 -11.07
CA SER A 321 65.63 9.25 -12.19
C SER A 321 66.44 8.02 -12.64
N ASP A 322 65.82 6.85 -12.65
CA ASP A 322 66.21 5.76 -13.55
C ASP A 322 65.42 5.90 -14.86
N PRO A 323 66.09 6.17 -15.99
CA PRO A 323 65.56 5.74 -17.27
C PRO A 323 66.59 4.85 -17.96
N LYS A 324 66.38 3.53 -17.88
CA LYS A 324 66.63 2.67 -19.04
C LYS A 324 65.67 3.06 -20.16
N ALA A 325 66.07 4.06 -20.94
CA ALA A 325 65.66 4.20 -22.33
C ALA A 325 66.85 4.75 -23.13
N GLN A 326 67.41 3.87 -23.97
CA GLN A 326 68.52 4.09 -24.89
C GLN A 326 68.29 5.28 -25.82
N ILE A 327 69.29 6.15 -25.99
CA ILE A 327 69.57 6.80 -27.28
C ILE A 327 71.10 6.83 -27.47
N GLN A 328 71.53 6.34 -28.64
CA GLN A 328 72.88 5.95 -29.04
C GLN A 328 73.71 7.16 -29.53
N ASP A 329 74.96 7.22 -29.06
CA ASP A 329 76.13 7.97 -29.57
C ASP A 329 75.91 9.09 -30.61
N LEU A 330 76.12 10.36 -30.20
CA LEU A 330 77.18 11.29 -30.64
C LEU A 330 76.86 12.76 -30.30
#